data_AF-A0A0H5Q6K9-F1
#
_entry.id   AF-A0A0H5Q6K9-F1
#
_cell.length_a   1.000
_cell.length_b   1.000
_cell.length_c   1.000
_cell.angle_alpha   90.00
_cell.angle_beta   90.00
_cell.angle_gamma   90.00
#
_symmetry.space_group_name_H-M   'P 1'
#
loop_
_entity.id
_entity.type
_entity.pdbx_description
1 polymer ?
#
loop_
_entity_poly.entity_id
_entity_poly.type
_entity_poly.pdbx_seq_one_letter_code
_entity_poly.pdbx_strand_id
1 'polypeptide(L)'
;MFEYFRNRVLISQVAAELKAQSKDQDLVRDICFSATGMQIILELCNSRFPKKGKLRYFMVTTFLLAETLSVIDIPLSVKAACLQYLTPRRQKISAYLENSNESPLITYEDLKALDSIADIGIQLYLSQRG
;
A
#
# COMPACT_ATOMS: atom_id res chain seq x y z
N MET A 1 3.61 -16.81 20.26
CA MET A 1 4.84 -16.98 19.45
C MET A 1 4.54 -17.23 17.97
N PHE A 2 3.63 -18.15 17.61
CA PHE A 2 3.22 -18.40 16.21
C PHE A 2 2.66 -17.17 15.48
N GLU A 3 1.82 -16.38 16.15
CA GLU A 3 1.24 -15.16 15.59
C GLU A 3 2.29 -14.06 15.30
N TYR A 4 3.25 -13.89 16.20
CA TYR A 4 4.36 -12.97 16.02
C TYR A 4 5.19 -13.30 14.76
N PHE A 5 5.52 -14.59 14.57
CA PHE A 5 6.22 -15.04 13.36
C PHE A 5 5.38 -14.85 12.10
N ARG A 6 4.08 -15.16 12.16
CA ARG A 6 3.16 -14.94 11.05
C ARG A 6 3.11 -13.46 10.65
N ASN A 7 3.02 -12.55 11.61
CA ASN A 7 2.99 -11.11 11.37
C ASN A 7 4.29 -10.62 10.70
N ARG A 8 5.45 -11.08 11.18
CA ARG A 8 6.74 -10.79 10.56
C ARG A 8 6.84 -11.28 9.11
N VAL A 9 6.31 -12.45 8.82
CA VAL A 9 6.27 -12.99 7.45
C VAL A 9 5.40 -12.09 6.56
N LEU A 10 4.21 -11.68 7.02
CA LEU A 10 3.33 -10.79 6.25
C LEU A 10 4.02 -9.46 5.92
N ILE A 11 4.61 -8.82 6.93
CA ILE A 11 5.35 -7.55 6.76
C ILE A 11 6.49 -7.73 5.76
N SER A 12 7.24 -8.83 5.87
CA SER A 12 8.37 -9.11 4.97
C SER A 12 7.93 -9.35 3.52
N GLN A 13 6.76 -9.96 3.29
CA GLN A 13 6.22 -10.16 1.93
C GLN A 13 5.78 -8.83 1.30
N VAL A 14 5.14 -7.95 2.06
CA VAL A 14 4.79 -6.59 1.60
C VAL A 14 6.05 -5.76 1.33
N ALA A 15 7.05 -5.84 2.22
CA ALA A 15 8.32 -5.16 2.03
C ALA A 15 9.06 -5.65 0.78
N ALA A 16 9.04 -6.96 0.51
CA ALA A 16 9.63 -7.53 -0.71
C ALA A 16 8.93 -7.02 -1.98
N GLU A 17 7.59 -6.93 -1.97
CA GLU A 17 6.80 -6.36 -3.07
C GLU A 17 7.16 -4.89 -3.33
N LEU A 18 7.32 -4.08 -2.29
CA LEU A 18 7.74 -2.68 -2.43
C LEU A 18 9.19 -2.57 -2.92
N LYS A 19 10.10 -3.36 -2.32
CA LYS A 19 11.53 -3.37 -2.66
C LYS A 19 11.79 -3.76 -4.11
N ALA A 20 10.98 -4.66 -4.67
CA ALA A 20 11.05 -5.04 -6.08
C ALA A 20 10.89 -3.84 -7.03
N GLN A 21 10.26 -2.75 -6.58
CA GLN A 21 10.04 -1.54 -7.37
C GLN A 21 10.92 -0.36 -6.95
N SER A 22 11.16 -0.14 -5.64
CA SER A 22 11.87 1.07 -5.20
C SER A 22 13.38 1.00 -5.34
N LYS A 23 13.98 -0.19 -5.20
CA LYS A 23 15.44 -0.40 -4.98
C LYS A 23 16.04 0.35 -3.77
N ASP A 24 15.35 1.34 -3.22
CA ASP A 24 15.66 2.10 -2.01
C ASP A 24 15.26 1.30 -0.76
N GLN A 25 16.27 0.88 0.00
CA GLN A 25 16.07 0.09 1.22
C GLN A 25 15.64 0.94 2.42
N ASP A 26 16.07 2.20 2.49
CA ASP A 26 15.69 3.09 3.57
C ASP A 26 14.21 3.45 3.44
N LEU A 27 13.74 3.72 2.21
CA LEU A 27 12.32 3.93 1.97
C LEU A 27 11.45 2.72 2.36
N VAL A 28 11.87 1.51 1.99
CA VAL A 28 11.16 0.29 2.37
C VAL A 28 11.13 0.11 3.89
N ARG A 29 12.22 0.46 4.58
CA ARG A 29 12.27 0.45 6.05
C ARG A 29 11.29 1.45 6.64
N ASP A 30 11.33 2.69 6.18
CA ASP A 30 10.55 3.79 6.74
C ASP A 30 9.05 3.59 6.51
N ILE A 31 8.66 2.93 5.41
CA ILE A 31 7.27 2.59 5.13
C ILE A 31 6.85 1.28 5.78
N CYS A 32 7.54 0.16 5.52
CA CYS A 32 7.03 -1.16 5.91
C CYS A 32 7.40 -1.59 7.34
N PHE A 33 8.45 -1.01 7.91
CA PHE A 33 8.98 -1.38 9.24
C PHE A 33 8.84 -0.26 10.28
N SER A 34 8.17 0.85 9.95
CA SER A 34 7.68 1.80 10.96
C SER A 34 6.53 1.20 11.76
N ALA A 35 6.30 1.71 12.98
CA ALA A 35 5.20 1.24 13.84
C ALA A 35 3.85 1.36 13.12
N THR A 36 3.59 2.52 12.51
CA THR A 36 2.38 2.80 11.73
C THR A 36 2.26 1.89 10.53
N GLY A 37 3.33 1.73 9.75
CA GLY A 37 3.33 0.87 8.57
C GLY A 37 3.07 -0.59 8.89
N MET A 38 3.70 -1.13 9.94
CA MET A 38 3.44 -2.50 10.39
C MET A 38 1.99 -2.68 10.83
N GLN A 39 1.41 -1.71 11.54
CA GLN A 39 0.01 -1.76 11.94
C GLN A 39 -0.93 -1.77 10.73
N ILE A 40 -0.75 -0.85 9.78
CA ILE A 40 -1.55 -0.78 8.54
C ILE A 40 -1.45 -2.09 7.76
N ILE A 41 -0.25 -2.66 7.61
CA ILE A 41 -0.04 -3.93 6.91
C ILE A 41 -0.86 -5.05 7.56
N LEU A 42 -0.80 -5.17 8.89
CA LEU A 42 -1.48 -6.23 9.60
C LEU A 42 -3.00 -6.06 9.52
N GLU A 43 -3.50 -4.83 9.65
CA GLU A 43 -4.91 -4.52 9.48
C GLU A 43 -5.39 -4.92 8.08
N LEU A 44 -4.75 -4.40 7.02
CA LEU A 44 -5.09 -4.72 5.63
C LEU A 44 -5.02 -6.22 5.34
N CYS A 45 -4.02 -6.93 5.88
CA CYS A 45 -3.89 -8.37 5.69
C CYS A 45 -4.97 -9.18 6.39
N ASN A 46 -5.53 -8.69 7.51
CA ASN A 46 -6.47 -9.43 8.33
C ASN A 46 -7.93 -9.07 8.04
N SER A 47 -8.23 -7.81 7.73
CA SER A 47 -9.59 -7.34 7.49
C SER A 47 -9.92 -7.28 5.99
N ARG A 48 -9.13 -6.52 5.23
CA ARG A 48 -9.47 -6.14 3.85
C ARG A 48 -9.06 -7.19 2.81
N PHE A 49 -7.86 -7.74 2.97
CA PHE A 49 -7.29 -8.75 2.06
C PHE A 49 -6.97 -10.05 2.81
N PRO A 50 -7.96 -10.73 3.43
CA PRO A 50 -7.73 -11.93 4.23
C PRO A 50 -7.39 -13.15 3.37
N LYS A 51 -7.85 -13.17 2.11
CA LYS A 51 -7.63 -14.29 1.19
C LYS A 51 -6.20 -14.27 0.65
N LYS A 52 -5.55 -15.44 0.67
CA LYS A 52 -4.26 -15.64 0.01
C LYS A 52 -4.47 -15.58 -1.50
N GLY A 53 -3.59 -14.89 -2.22
CA GLY A 53 -3.66 -14.78 -3.67
C GLY A 53 -2.44 -14.05 -4.24
N LYS A 54 -2.17 -14.24 -5.53
CA LYS A 54 -1.02 -13.64 -6.23
C LYS A 54 -1.01 -12.11 -6.15
N LEU A 55 -2.18 -11.49 -6.12
CA LEU A 55 -2.33 -10.03 -6.08
C LEU A 55 -2.42 -9.47 -4.65
N ARG A 56 -2.45 -10.31 -3.62
CA ARG A 56 -2.69 -9.87 -2.24
C ARG A 56 -1.64 -8.84 -1.79
N TYR A 57 -0.37 -9.17 -1.92
CA TYR A 57 0.71 -8.28 -1.45
C TYR A 57 0.82 -7.04 -2.33
N PHE A 58 0.56 -7.16 -3.64
CA PHE A 58 0.42 -6.00 -4.51
C PHE A 58 -0.67 -5.04 -4.00
N MET A 59 -1.86 -5.55 -3.68
CA MET A 59 -2.97 -4.74 -3.15
C MET A 59 -2.62 -4.14 -1.79
N VAL A 60 -2.12 -4.94 -0.85
CA VAL A 60 -1.71 -4.46 0.48
C VAL A 60 -0.65 -3.37 0.37
N THR A 61 0.38 -3.55 -0.45
CA THR A 61 1.41 -2.53 -0.69
C THR A 61 0.80 -1.27 -1.31
N THR A 62 -0.14 -1.41 -2.25
CA THR A 62 -0.79 -0.25 -2.88
C THR A 62 -1.58 0.57 -1.86
N PHE A 63 -2.38 -0.09 -1.03
CA PHE A 63 -3.12 0.56 0.04
C PHE A 63 -2.21 1.14 1.12
N LEU A 64 -1.14 0.44 1.49
CA LEU A 64 -0.14 0.95 2.43
C LEU A 64 0.46 2.28 1.95
N LEU A 65 0.80 2.39 0.66
CA LEU A 65 1.34 3.64 0.10
C LEU A 65 0.31 4.78 0.16
N ALA A 66 -0.96 4.50 -0.13
CA ALA A 66 -2.03 5.48 -0.03
C ALA A 66 -2.28 5.93 1.42
N GLU A 67 -2.36 4.99 2.36
CA GLU A 67 -2.52 5.29 3.79
C GLU A 67 -1.33 6.08 4.34
N THR A 68 -0.11 5.74 3.93
CA THR A 68 1.12 6.42 4.38
C THR A 68 1.16 7.89 3.96
N LEU A 69 0.60 8.25 2.79
CA LEU A 69 0.46 9.66 2.37
C LEU A 69 -0.37 10.49 3.35
N SER A 70 -1.40 9.86 3.93
CA SER A 70 -2.36 10.49 4.85
C SER A 70 -1.84 10.61 6.28
N VAL A 71 -0.71 9.98 6.61
CA VAL A 71 -0.11 10.09 7.95
C VAL A 71 0.58 11.44 8.13
N ILE A 72 0.28 12.14 9.22
CA ILE A 72 0.77 13.51 9.47
C ILE A 72 2.30 13.52 9.68
N ASP A 73 2.81 12.62 10.52
CA ASP A 73 4.21 12.61 10.99
C ASP A 73 5.20 11.90 10.05
N ILE A 74 4.81 11.65 8.80
CA ILE A 74 5.70 11.04 7.80
C ILE A 74 6.44 12.13 7.02
N PRO A 75 7.77 12.03 6.84
CA PRO A 75 8.54 13.01 6.08
C PRO A 75 8.02 13.24 4.67
N LEU A 76 8.06 14.49 4.20
CA LEU A 76 7.61 14.85 2.84
C LEU A 76 8.32 14.06 1.73
N SER A 77 9.58 13.69 1.91
CA SER A 77 10.33 12.84 0.98
C SER A 77 9.71 11.44 0.84
N VAL A 78 9.31 10.84 1.97
CA VAL A 78 8.62 9.53 1.99
C VAL A 78 7.24 9.67 1.34
N LYS A 79 6.52 10.76 1.60
CA LYS A 79 5.23 11.02 0.93
C LYS A 79 5.38 11.16 -0.59
N ALA A 80 6.36 11.94 -1.05
CA ALA A 80 6.63 12.08 -2.47
C ALA A 80 6.94 10.72 -3.14
N ALA A 81 7.74 9.88 -2.48
CA ALA A 81 8.03 8.54 -2.95
C ALA A 81 6.76 7.65 -2.97
N CYS A 82 5.92 7.73 -1.93
CA CYS A 82 4.64 7.01 -1.91
C CYS A 82 3.78 7.36 -3.12
N LEU A 83 3.65 8.64 -3.46
CA LEU A 83 2.89 9.10 -4.62
C LEU A 83 3.46 8.58 -5.95
N GLN A 84 4.79 8.63 -6.09
CA GLN A 84 5.51 8.11 -7.26
C GLN A 84 5.22 6.62 -7.49
N TYR A 85 5.17 5.83 -6.41
CA TYR A 85 4.92 4.39 -6.47
C TYR A 85 3.43 4.04 -6.56
N LEU A 86 2.55 4.87 -6.02
CA LEU A 86 1.11 4.65 -6.00
C LEU A 86 0.48 4.81 -7.39
N THR A 87 0.87 5.85 -8.13
CA THR A 87 0.30 6.20 -9.44
C THR A 87 0.33 5.03 -10.45
N PRO A 88 1.48 4.39 -10.74
CA PRO A 88 1.52 3.26 -11.67
C PRO A 88 0.77 2.02 -11.16
N ARG A 89 0.69 1.82 -9.84
CA ARG A 89 -0.08 0.71 -9.24
C ARG A 89 -1.58 0.91 -9.45
N ARG A 90 -2.07 2.13 -9.24
CA ARG A 90 -3.47 2.50 -9.48
C ARG A 90 -3.84 2.32 -10.96
N GLN A 91 -2.99 2.75 -11.89
CA GLN A 91 -3.17 2.48 -13.32
C GLN A 91 -3.26 0.98 -13.63
N LYS A 92 -2.38 0.17 -13.03
CA LYS A 92 -2.41 -1.28 -13.19
C LYS A 92 -3.70 -1.90 -12.67
N ILE A 93 -4.24 -1.41 -11.54
CA ILE A 93 -5.55 -1.85 -11.00
C ILE A 93 -6.68 -1.51 -11.98
N SER A 94 -6.73 -0.27 -12.48
CA SER A 94 -7.74 0.14 -13.46
C SER A 94 -7.67 -0.72 -14.72
N ALA A 95 -6.48 -0.94 -15.28
CA ALA A 95 -6.29 -1.80 -16.44
C ALA A 95 -6.68 -3.25 -16.17
N TYR A 96 -6.44 -3.78 -14.96
CA TYR A 96 -6.93 -5.11 -14.59
C TYR A 96 -8.45 -5.17 -14.64
N LEU A 97 -9.15 -4.20 -14.06
CA LEU A 97 -10.61 -4.15 -14.01
C LEU A 97 -11.23 -4.00 -15.41
N GLU A 98 -10.62 -3.22 -16.29
CA GLU A 98 -11.09 -3.03 -17.67
C GLU A 98 -10.91 -4.28 -18.55
N ASN A 99 -9.88 -5.09 -18.30
CA ASN A 99 -9.53 -6.26 -19.12
C ASN A 99 -10.06 -7.59 -18.57
N SER A 100 -10.64 -7.62 -17.37
CA SER A 100 -11.03 -8.88 -16.74
C SER A 100 -12.50 -9.26 -17.01
N ASN A 101 -12.69 -10.23 -17.92
CA ASN A 101 -13.88 -11.10 -17.92
C ASN A 101 -13.85 -12.13 -16.78
N GLU A 102 -12.70 -12.30 -16.10
CA GLU A 102 -12.50 -13.31 -15.05
C GLU A 102 -11.50 -12.81 -13.99
N SER A 103 -11.98 -12.32 -12.84
CA SER A 103 -11.43 -12.66 -11.50
C SER A 103 -12.13 -11.88 -10.37
N PRO A 104 -12.60 -12.53 -9.29
CA PRO A 104 -13.22 -11.87 -8.14
C PRO A 104 -12.21 -11.32 -7.10
N LEU A 105 -10.93 -11.13 -7.46
CA LEU A 105 -9.86 -10.80 -6.51
C LEU A 105 -9.62 -9.30 -6.31
N ILE A 106 -9.98 -8.47 -7.29
CA ILE A 106 -9.90 -7.01 -7.22
C ILE A 106 -11.25 -6.48 -7.70
N THR A 107 -11.86 -5.59 -6.93
CA THR A 107 -13.19 -5.05 -7.24
C THR A 107 -13.12 -3.56 -7.58
N TYR A 108 -14.15 -3.03 -8.24
CA TYR A 108 -14.31 -1.59 -8.41
C TYR A 108 -14.44 -0.85 -7.07
N GLU A 109 -14.96 -1.52 -6.02
CA GLU A 109 -15.00 -0.97 -4.66
C GLU A 109 -13.60 -0.77 -4.08
N ASP A 110 -12.67 -1.68 -4.37
CA ASP A 110 -11.27 -1.52 -3.98
C ASP A 110 -10.63 -0.34 -4.69
N LEU A 111 -10.87 -0.15 -5.99
CA LEU A 111 -10.36 1.00 -6.71
C LEU A 111 -10.93 2.32 -6.16
N LYS A 112 -12.25 2.38 -5.92
CA LYS A 112 -12.90 3.58 -5.38
C LYS A 112 -12.38 3.95 -3.99
N ALA A 113 -12.20 2.96 -3.13
CA ALA A 113 -11.65 3.18 -1.80
C ALA A 113 -10.19 3.61 -1.86
N LEU A 114 -9.38 3.03 -2.76
CA LEU A 114 -8.00 3.43 -2.96
C LEU A 114 -7.92 4.90 -3.40
N ASP A 115 -8.73 5.29 -4.40
CA ASP A 115 -8.78 6.66 -4.91
C ASP A 115 -9.18 7.63 -3.80
N SER A 116 -10.19 7.29 -2.97
CA SER A 116 -10.60 8.13 -1.85
C SER A 116 -9.49 8.35 -0.81
N ILE A 117 -8.72 7.32 -0.46
CA ILE A 117 -7.61 7.44 0.51
C ILE A 117 -6.48 8.26 -0.12
N ALA A 118 -6.16 7.99 -1.40
CA ALA A 118 -5.12 8.69 -2.13
C ALA A 118 -5.42 10.19 -2.26
N ASP A 119 -6.67 10.56 -2.56
CA ASP A 119 -7.08 11.96 -2.70
C ASP A 119 -6.87 12.73 -1.39
N ILE A 120 -7.25 12.15 -0.24
CA ILE A 120 -7.01 12.74 1.08
C ILE A 120 -5.50 12.90 1.32
N GLY A 121 -4.72 11.85 1.05
CA GLY A 121 -3.27 11.87 1.24
C GLY A 121 -2.58 12.92 0.35
N ILE A 122 -3.04 13.10 -0.89
CA ILE A 122 -2.54 14.11 -1.82
C ILE A 122 -2.89 15.51 -1.34
N GLN A 123 -4.12 15.76 -0.89
CA GLN A 123 -4.53 17.05 -0.34
C GLN A 123 -3.67 17.43 0.86
N LEU A 124 -3.45 16.49 1.79
CA LEU A 124 -2.59 16.69 2.95
C LEU A 124 -1.14 16.98 2.53
N TYR A 125 -0.59 16.20 1.60
CA TYR A 125 0.76 16.43 1.07
C TYR A 125 0.92 17.81 0.43
N LEU A 126 -0.06 18.25 -0.37
CA LEU A 126 -0.04 19.57 -0.99
C LEU A 126 -0.14 20.70 0.04
N SER A 127 -0.96 20.53 1.07
CA SER A 127 -1.10 21.53 2.15
C SER A 127 0.17 21.71 2.99
N GLN A 128 1.01 20.66 3.10
CA GLN A 128 2.28 20.71 3.83
C GLN A 128 3.43 21.27 2.99
N ARG A 129 3.23 21.41 1.67
CA ARG A 129 4.23 21.88 0.71
C ARG A 129 4.10 23.38 0.39
N GLY A 130 2.93 23.96 0.62
CA GLY A 130 2.65 25.40 0.50
C GLY A 130 3.06 26.16 1.74
#